data_AF-A0A072NCG8-F1
#
_entry.id   AF-A0A072NCG8-F1
#
_cell.length_a   1.000
_cell.length_b   1.000
_cell.length_c   1.000
_cell.angle_alpha   90.00
_cell.angle_beta   90.00
_cell.angle_gamma   90.00
#
_symmetry.space_group_name_H-M   'P 1'
#
loop_
_entity.id
_entity.type
_entity.pdbx_description
1 polymer ?
#
loop_
_entity_poly.entity_id
_entity_poly.type
_entity_poly.pdbx_seq_one_letter_code
_entity_poly.pdbx_strand_id
1 'polypeptide(L)'
;MGKRDRHGPRPAYVTLRDLPGTRLMFWVVGECPYCAGRHLHPAGNLRTADPGERLGEQTAPCDPTRTYELQLPPRPKKKPGKQARRKERREGRMLELDWDDE
;
A
#
# COMPACT_ATOMS: atom_id res chain seq x y z
N MET A 1 21.20 -21.78 9.42
CA MET A 1 20.58 -20.59 8.79
C MET A 1 20.29 -20.92 7.34
N GLY A 2 19.02 -21.22 7.02
CA GLY A 2 18.62 -21.75 5.71
C GLY A 2 18.87 -20.73 4.59
N LYS A 3 19.54 -21.18 3.52
CA LYS A 3 19.64 -20.43 2.27
C LYS A 3 18.22 -20.25 1.75
N ARG A 4 17.65 -19.04 1.83
CA ARG A 4 16.36 -18.73 1.18
C ARG A 4 16.55 -19.00 -0.31
N ASP A 5 15.80 -19.98 -0.82
CA ASP A 5 15.71 -20.26 -2.24
C ASP A 5 15.51 -18.95 -3.01
N ARG A 6 16.49 -18.60 -3.85
CA ARG A 6 16.46 -17.39 -4.69
C ARG A 6 15.37 -17.42 -5.78
N HIS A 7 14.64 -18.53 -5.88
CA HIS A 7 13.65 -18.82 -6.92
C HIS A 7 12.20 -18.65 -6.43
N GLY A 8 11.98 -18.24 -5.18
CA GLY A 8 10.64 -17.89 -4.70
C GLY A 8 10.05 -16.69 -5.46
N PRO A 9 8.71 -16.57 -5.52
CA PRO A 9 8.04 -15.45 -6.16
C PRO A 9 8.55 -14.13 -5.59
N ARG A 10 8.95 -13.20 -6.47
CA ARG A 10 9.50 -11.91 -6.04
C ARG A 10 8.35 -11.01 -5.58
N PRO A 11 8.49 -10.22 -4.50
CA PRO A 11 7.45 -9.28 -4.11
C PRO A 11 7.33 -8.16 -5.15
N ALA A 12 6.10 -7.85 -5.55
CA ALA A 12 5.74 -6.75 -6.44
C ALA A 12 4.81 -5.79 -5.71
N TYR A 13 5.30 -4.58 -5.43
CA TYR A 13 4.53 -3.59 -4.69
C TYR A 13 3.47 -2.94 -5.57
N VAL A 14 2.24 -2.90 -5.06
CA VAL A 14 1.08 -2.40 -5.80
C VAL A 14 0.45 -1.17 -5.18
N THR A 15 -0.21 -0.39 -6.03
CA THR A 15 -1.14 0.68 -5.63
C THR A 15 -2.52 0.40 -6.20
N LEU A 16 -3.57 0.63 -5.41
CA LEU A 16 -4.94 0.51 -5.89
C LEU A 16 -5.30 1.75 -6.71
N ARG A 17 -5.90 1.54 -7.88
CA ARG A 17 -6.45 2.60 -8.72
C ARG A 17 -7.85 2.23 -9.17
N ASP A 18 -8.77 3.17 -9.05
CA ASP A 18 -10.08 3.10 -9.68
C ASP A 18 -10.02 3.66 -11.10
N LEU A 19 -10.87 3.13 -11.99
CA LEU A 19 -11.05 3.67 -13.32
C LEU A 19 -12.22 4.67 -13.31
N PRO A 20 -12.00 5.95 -13.63
CA PRO A 20 -13.01 7.00 -13.50
C PRO A 20 -14.22 6.72 -14.39
N GLY A 21 -15.41 7.03 -13.86
CA GLY A 21 -16.69 6.73 -14.54
C GLY A 21 -17.08 5.25 -14.53
N THR A 22 -16.25 4.37 -13.97
CA THR A 22 -16.58 2.96 -13.76
C THR A 22 -16.48 2.59 -12.29
N ARG A 23 -16.83 1.34 -11.97
CA ARG A 23 -16.67 0.79 -10.61
C ARG A 23 -15.53 -0.21 -10.50
N LEU A 24 -14.68 -0.29 -11.52
CA LEU A 24 -13.59 -1.25 -11.57
C LEU A 24 -12.37 -0.71 -10.85
N MET A 25 -11.73 -1.57 -10.06
CA MET A 25 -10.48 -1.30 -9.38
C MET A 25 -9.37 -2.17 -9.95
N PHE A 26 -8.15 -1.63 -9.98
CA PHE A 26 -6.96 -2.29 -10.48
C PHE A 26 -5.80 -2.14 -9.50
N TRP A 27 -5.06 -3.22 -9.33
CA TRP A 27 -3.74 -3.23 -8.71
C TRP A 27 -2.71 -2.84 -9.77
N VAL A 28 -2.03 -1.73 -9.53
CA VAL A 28 -0.98 -1.23 -10.40
C VAL A 28 0.37 -1.59 -9.79
N VAL A 29 1.11 -2.47 -10.45
CA VAL A 29 2.52 -2.72 -10.17
C VAL A 29 3.33 -1.60 -10.80
N GLY A 30 4.02 -0.82 -9.98
CA GLY A 30 4.81 0.33 -10.44
C GLY A 30 6.11 -0.07 -11.17
N GLU A 31 6.71 -1.18 -10.76
CA GLU A 31 7.94 -1.71 -11.33
C GLU A 31 7.91 -3.24 -11.23
N CYS A 32 7.79 -3.90 -12.38
CA CYS A 32 7.79 -5.36 -12.45
C CYS A 32 9.18 -5.89 -12.08
N PRO A 33 9.29 -6.87 -11.16
CA PRO A 33 10.59 -7.40 -10.74
C PRO A 33 11.31 -8.22 -11.82
N TYR A 34 10.72 -8.39 -13.01
CA TYR A 34 11.28 -9.12 -14.14
C TYR A 34 11.64 -8.21 -15.33
N CYS A 35 10.73 -7.32 -15.73
CA CYS A 35 10.91 -6.45 -16.91
C CYS A 35 11.03 -4.95 -16.59
N ALA A 36 10.97 -4.56 -15.30
CA ALA A 36 10.92 -3.18 -14.82
C ALA A 36 9.74 -2.33 -15.35
N GLY A 37 8.83 -2.92 -16.14
CA GLY A 37 7.63 -2.26 -16.66
C GLY A 37 6.51 -2.10 -15.64
N ARG A 38 5.47 -1.34 -16.01
CA ARG A 38 4.24 -1.19 -15.21
C ARG A 38 3.20 -2.20 -15.66
N HIS A 39 2.56 -2.88 -14.70
CA HIS A 39 1.54 -3.89 -14.97
C HIS A 39 0.24 -3.62 -14.21
N LEU A 40 -0.87 -4.04 -14.81
CA LEU A 40 -2.21 -3.90 -14.26
C LEU A 40 -2.79 -5.28 -13.93
N HIS A 41 -3.35 -5.40 -12.73
CA HIS A 41 -4.05 -6.58 -12.26
C HIS A 41 -5.46 -6.19 -11.84
N PRO A 42 -6.50 -6.97 -12.19
CA PRO A 42 -7.85 -6.67 -11.72
C PRO A 42 -7.90 -6.80 -10.20
N ALA A 43 -8.41 -5.78 -9.50
CA ALA A 43 -8.60 -5.78 -8.05
C ALA A 43 -10.07 -5.97 -7.63
N GLY A 44 -10.99 -6.01 -8.59
CA GLY A 44 -12.43 -6.24 -8.32
C GLY A 44 -13.29 -5.00 -8.59
N ASN A 45 -14.47 -4.95 -7.97
CA ASN A 45 -15.47 -3.91 -8.16
C ASN A 45 -15.81 -3.24 -6.82
N LEU A 46 -15.96 -1.91 -6.81
CA LEU A 46 -16.28 -1.08 -5.63
C LEU A 46 -17.50 -1.54 -4.82
N ARG A 47 -18.41 -2.32 -5.40
CA ARG A 47 -19.64 -2.78 -4.71
C ARG A 47 -19.56 -4.14 -4.05
N THR A 48 -18.67 -5.02 -4.51
CA THR A 48 -18.81 -6.46 -4.24
C THR A 48 -17.54 -7.19 -3.89
N ALA A 49 -16.36 -6.59 -4.10
CA ALA A 49 -15.10 -7.27 -3.84
C ALA A 49 -14.21 -6.42 -2.93
N ASP A 50 -13.65 -7.05 -1.90
CA ASP A 50 -12.56 -6.47 -1.14
C ASP A 50 -11.28 -6.59 -1.99
N PRO A 51 -10.62 -5.46 -2.35
CA PRO A 51 -9.46 -5.50 -3.23
C PRO A 51 -8.29 -6.30 -2.62
N GLY A 52 -8.26 -6.47 -1.30
CA GLY A 52 -7.26 -7.26 -0.58
C GLY A 52 -7.27 -8.74 -0.92
N GLU A 53 -8.41 -9.31 -1.33
CA GLU A 53 -8.51 -10.73 -1.71
C GLU A 53 -7.73 -11.06 -2.98
N ARG A 54 -7.38 -10.05 -3.79
CA ARG A 54 -6.59 -10.23 -5.02
C ARG A 54 -5.10 -9.94 -4.84
N LEU A 55 -4.65 -9.77 -3.60
CA LEU A 55 -3.24 -9.76 -3.23
C LEU A 55 -2.72 -11.21 -3.10
N GLY A 56 -1.40 -11.40 -3.24
CA GLY A 56 -0.77 -12.72 -3.25
C GLY A 56 -0.16 -13.08 -4.60
N GLU A 57 0.02 -14.37 -4.87
CA GLU A 57 0.72 -14.86 -6.06
C GLU A 57 -0.08 -14.61 -7.35
N GLN A 58 0.55 -13.92 -8.29
CA GLN A 58 -0.03 -13.59 -9.60
C GLN A 58 1.01 -13.80 -10.70
N THR A 59 0.56 -14.20 -11.88
CA THR A 59 1.43 -14.33 -13.05
C THR A 59 1.89 -12.94 -13.52
N ALA A 60 3.13 -12.85 -13.97
CA ALA A 60 3.67 -11.63 -14.52
C ALA A 60 3.14 -11.43 -15.95
N PRO A 61 2.46 -10.31 -16.28
CA PRO A 61 1.97 -10.07 -17.64
C PRO A 61 3.04 -10.05 -18.72
N CYS A 62 4.30 -9.77 -18.36
CA CYS A 62 5.42 -9.81 -19.29
C CYS A 62 5.93 -11.23 -19.61
N ASP A 63 5.69 -12.20 -18.73
CA ASP A 63 6.13 -13.58 -18.87
C ASP A 63 5.19 -14.50 -18.07
N PRO A 64 4.27 -15.22 -18.74
CA PRO A 64 3.27 -16.06 -18.06
C PRO A 64 3.89 -17.27 -17.36
N THR A 65 5.16 -17.58 -17.61
CA THR A 65 5.88 -18.66 -16.91
C THR A 65 6.38 -18.26 -15.53
N ARG A 66 6.31 -16.96 -15.18
CA ARG A 66 6.81 -16.40 -13.92
C ARG A 66 5.67 -15.84 -13.07
N THR A 67 5.77 -16.04 -11.77
CA THR A 67 4.84 -15.49 -10.78
C THR A 67 5.55 -14.55 -9.81
N TYR A 68 4.88 -13.47 -9.44
CA TYR A 68 5.31 -12.59 -8.36
C TYR A 68 4.21 -12.46 -7.31
N GLU A 69 4.56 -12.01 -6.12
CA GLU A 69 3.61 -11.81 -5.04
C GLU A 69 3.19 -10.34 -4.97
N LEU A 70 1.92 -10.05 -5.26
CA LEU A 70 1.33 -8.73 -5.10
C LEU A 70 1.20 -8.38 -3.63
N GLN A 71 1.91 -7.35 -3.19
CA GLN A 71 1.89 -6.88 -1.80
C GLN A 71 1.73 -5.36 -1.73
N LEU A 72 1.15 -4.87 -0.64
CA LEU A 72 1.12 -3.45 -0.36
C LEU A 72 2.53 -2.96 0.01
N PRO A 73 2.92 -1.74 -0.40
CA PRO A 73 4.19 -1.16 0.02
C PRO A 73 4.23 -1.06 1.56
N PRO A 74 5.42 -1.27 2.17
CA PRO A 74 5.56 -1.17 3.61
C PRO A 74 5.12 0.23 4.07
N ARG A 75 4.23 0.28 5.06
CA ARG A 75 3.72 1.56 5.57
C ARG A 75 4.88 2.42 6.04
N PRO A 76 4.99 3.69 5.61
CA PRO A 76 6.06 4.55 6.03
C PRO A 76 6.00 4.71 7.56
N LYS A 77 7.10 4.37 8.24
CA LYS A 77 7.19 4.50 9.70
C LYS A 77 7.01 5.97 10.06
N LYS A 78 6.00 6.28 10.90
CA LYS A 78 5.81 7.64 11.42
C LYS A 78 7.03 8.00 12.26
N LYS A 79 7.74 9.06 11.88
CA LYS A 79 8.85 9.59 12.70
C LYS A 79 8.30 10.00 14.08
N PRO A 80 8.93 9.57 15.18
CA PRO A 80 8.40 9.77 16.54
C PRO A 80 8.14 11.25 16.90
N GLY A 81 8.88 12.19 16.31
CA GLY A 81 8.72 13.62 16.61
C GLY A 81 7.43 14.28 16.09
N LYS A 82 6.72 13.71 15.11
CA LYS A 82 5.50 14.33 14.56
C LYS A 82 4.28 14.16 15.49
N GLN A 83 4.26 13.12 16.33
CA GLN A 83 3.21 12.95 17.34
C GLN A 83 3.42 13.89 18.54
N ALA A 84 4.67 14.03 19.01
CA ALA A 84 5.02 14.95 20.08
C ALA A 84 4.59 16.39 19.75
N ARG A 85 4.93 16.89 18.54
CA ARG A 85 4.55 18.23 18.09
C ARG A 85 3.03 18.43 17.94
N ARG A 86 2.27 17.36 17.65
CA ARG A 86 0.79 17.43 17.56
C ARG A 86 0.14 17.41 18.94
N LYS A 87 0.75 16.71 19.91
CA LYS A 87 0.33 16.68 21.32
C LYS A 87 0.60 18.03 22.00
N GLU A 88 1.80 18.57 21.84
CA GLU A 88 2.21 19.89 22.36
C GLU A 88 1.29 21.02 21.89
N ARG A 89 0.90 21.04 20.61
CA ARG A 89 -0.09 22.01 20.11
C ARG A 89 -1.48 21.87 20.73
N ARG A 90 -1.86 20.66 21.13
CA ARG A 90 -3.18 20.39 21.72
C ARG A 90 -3.19 20.74 23.22
N GLU A 91 -2.07 20.52 23.89
CA GLU A 91 -1.85 20.91 25.28
C GLU A 91 -1.72 22.43 25.43
N GLY A 92 -0.97 23.10 24.53
CA GLY A 92 -0.86 24.57 24.55
C GLY A 92 -2.20 25.29 24.37
N ARG A 93 -3.11 24.75 23.55
CA ARG A 93 -4.47 25.29 23.37
C ARG A 93 -5.39 25.00 24.56
N MET A 94 -5.12 23.95 25.33
CA MET A 94 -5.90 23.61 26.53
C MET A 94 -5.49 24.46 27.73
N LEU A 95 -4.21 24.80 27.84
CA LEU A 95 -3.68 25.68 28.89
C LEU A 95 -4.15 27.14 28.75
N GLU A 96 -4.34 27.62 27.51
CA GLU A 96 -4.81 28.99 27.22
C GLU A 96 -6.29 29.22 27.61
N LEU A 97 -7.11 28.16 27.66
CA LEU A 97 -8.52 28.23 28.03
C LEU A 97 -8.77 28.11 29.54
N ASP A 98 -7.78 27.71 30.32
CA ASP A 98 -7.87 27.48 31.77
C ASP A 98 -7.53 28.74 32.60
N TRP A 99 -6.99 29.79 31.96
CA TRP A 99 -6.56 31.05 32.60
C TRP A 99 -7.54 32.22 32.45
N ASP A 100 -8.64 32.05 31.72
CA ASP A 100 -9.61 33.13 31.42
C ASP A 100 -10.88 33.06 32.30
N ASP A 101 -10.93 32.17 33.30
CA ASP A 101 -12.04 32.01 34.27
C ASP A 101 -11.53 32.26 35.70
N GLU A 102 -11.13 33.50 36.00
CA GLU A 102 -11.02 34.03 37.38
C GLU A 102 -11.48 35.50 37.46
#